data_AF-A0A2R6I372-F1
#
_entry.id   AF-A0A2R6I372-F1
#
_cell.length_a   1.000
_cell.length_b   1.000
_cell.length_c   1.000
_cell.angle_alpha   90.00
_cell.angle_beta   90.00
_cell.angle_gamma   90.00
#
_symmetry.space_group_name_H-M   'P 1'
#
loop_
_entity.id
_entity.type
_entity.pdbx_description
1 polymer ?
#
loop_
_entity_poly.entity_id
_entity_poly.type
_entity_poly.pdbx_seq_one_letter_code
_entity_poly.pdbx_strand_id
1 'polypeptide(L)'
;MSRRVPEAAVLVGVVLSLSFALYGVLFGDPLSTTLVSVLVLYVFVGYAVRVDDDPAATLVPDPTLAAATLAGGLVFAYGLATFRPFLGLLIALVLVVPAALFHATHAESVTPLSPDATLALAAGAGVALLLAGVVIGRATGDLAGTTSTAAFAASLLVLGGAEYHTRRATARLPRRVDRERVRRRRRRRQDGGGWF
;
A
#
# COMPACT_ATOMS: atom_id res chain seq x y z
N MET A 1 -14.41 -28.34 -4.08
CA MET A 1 -15.41 -27.57 -3.31
C MET A 1 -15.19 -26.09 -3.60
N SER A 2 -16.27 -25.32 -3.72
CA SER A 2 -16.41 -24.05 -4.44
C SER A 2 -15.53 -22.90 -3.93
N ARG A 3 -14.39 -22.67 -4.60
CA ARG A 3 -13.44 -21.54 -4.40
C ARG A 3 -13.93 -20.16 -4.90
N ARG A 4 -15.16 -20.01 -5.39
CA ARG A 4 -15.61 -18.79 -6.10
C ARG A 4 -15.96 -17.58 -5.22
N VAL A 5 -15.88 -17.71 -3.90
CA VAL A 5 -16.38 -16.68 -2.97
C VAL A 5 -15.49 -15.42 -2.93
N PRO A 6 -14.15 -15.51 -2.90
CA PRO A 6 -13.28 -14.33 -2.84
C PRO A 6 -13.29 -13.50 -4.14
N GLU A 7 -13.27 -14.17 -5.30
CA GLU A 7 -13.33 -13.52 -6.62
C GLU A 7 -14.60 -12.68 -6.78
N ALA A 8 -15.75 -13.22 -6.36
CA ALA A 8 -17.03 -12.53 -6.41
C ALA A 8 -17.04 -11.27 -5.52
N ALA A 9 -16.44 -11.33 -4.33
CA ALA A 9 -16.35 -10.17 -3.44
C ALA A 9 -15.56 -9.03 -4.09
N VAL A 10 -14.40 -9.31 -4.70
CA VAL A 10 -13.60 -8.30 -5.41
C VAL A 10 -14.39 -7.69 -6.57
N LEU A 11 -15.06 -8.53 -7.38
CA LEU A 11 -15.89 -8.04 -8.49
C LEU A 11 -17.02 -7.13 -8.02
N VAL A 12 -17.73 -7.50 -6.95
CA VAL A 12 -18.78 -6.65 -6.34
C VAL A 12 -18.19 -5.33 -5.87
N GLY A 13 -17.04 -5.37 -5.19
CA GLY A 13 -16.32 -4.18 -4.74
C GLY A 13 -15.95 -3.25 -5.90
N VAL A 14 -15.44 -3.79 -7.01
CA VAL A 14 -15.11 -3.02 -8.22
C VAL A 14 -16.35 -2.41 -8.85
N VAL A 15 -17.44 -3.17 -9.02
CA VAL A 15 -18.68 -2.65 -9.62
C VAL A 15 -19.27 -1.51 -8.77
N LEU A 16 -19.34 -1.70 -7.45
CA LEU A 16 -19.86 -0.68 -6.54
C LEU A 16 -18.96 0.56 -6.52
N SER A 17 -17.64 0.36 -6.42
CA SER A 17 -16.65 1.43 -6.48
C SER A 17 -16.76 2.25 -7.76
N LEU A 18 -16.79 1.59 -8.92
CA LEU A 18 -16.93 2.28 -10.22
C LEU A 18 -18.25 3.04 -10.33
N SER A 19 -19.35 2.50 -9.78
CA SER A 19 -20.65 3.18 -9.75
C SER A 19 -20.59 4.47 -8.94
N PHE A 20 -19.95 4.45 -7.76
CA PHE A 20 -19.74 5.65 -6.94
C PHE A 20 -18.81 6.67 -7.61
N ALA A 21 -17.73 6.20 -8.23
CA ALA A 21 -16.81 7.08 -8.95
C ALA A 21 -17.50 7.76 -10.15
N LEU A 22 -18.28 7.00 -10.93
CA LEU A 22 -19.07 7.52 -12.04
C LEU A 22 -20.10 8.54 -11.58
N TYR A 23 -20.83 8.25 -10.50
CA TYR A 23 -21.75 9.21 -9.88
C TYR A 23 -21.03 10.51 -9.52
N GLY A 24 -19.85 10.39 -8.92
CA GLY A 24 -18.97 11.50 -8.60
C GLY A 24 -18.59 12.39 -9.77
N VAL A 25 -18.17 11.77 -10.88
CA VAL A 25 -17.80 12.47 -12.11
C VAL A 25 -18.99 13.20 -12.73
N LEU A 26 -20.19 12.61 -12.68
CA LEU A 26 -21.37 13.15 -13.35
C LEU A 26 -22.14 14.17 -12.51
N PHE A 27 -22.20 13.99 -11.19
CA PHE A 27 -23.16 14.69 -10.33
C PHE A 27 -22.54 15.29 -9.05
N GLY A 28 -21.28 15.01 -8.73
CA GLY A 28 -20.69 15.35 -7.43
C GLY A 28 -19.30 15.97 -7.50
N ASP A 29 -18.62 15.98 -6.36
CA ASP A 29 -17.20 16.32 -6.27
C ASP A 29 -16.35 15.09 -6.63
N PRO A 30 -15.62 15.07 -7.77
CA PRO A 30 -14.93 13.87 -8.24
C PRO A 30 -13.90 13.33 -7.25
N LEU A 31 -13.19 14.19 -6.51
CA LEU A 31 -12.18 13.74 -5.54
C LEU A 31 -12.82 13.08 -4.31
N SER A 32 -13.80 13.74 -3.68
CA SER A 32 -14.44 13.19 -2.48
C SER A 32 -15.18 11.88 -2.76
N THR A 33 -15.87 11.81 -3.90
CA THR A 33 -16.54 10.58 -4.34
C THR A 33 -15.56 9.48 -4.75
N THR A 34 -14.42 9.82 -5.35
CA THR A 34 -13.33 8.86 -5.59
C THR A 34 -12.79 8.31 -4.26
N LEU A 35 -12.60 9.14 -3.24
CA LEU A 35 -12.19 8.66 -1.92
C LEU A 35 -13.18 7.63 -1.36
N VAL A 36 -14.47 7.95 -1.36
CA VAL A 36 -15.53 7.03 -0.89
C VAL A 36 -15.54 5.74 -1.72
N SER A 37 -15.45 5.86 -3.04
CA SER A 37 -15.37 4.73 -3.97
C SER A 37 -14.20 3.79 -3.64
N VAL A 38 -13.01 4.34 -3.39
CA VAL A 38 -11.81 3.59 -3.02
C VAL A 38 -11.98 2.91 -1.66
N LEU A 39 -12.56 3.60 -0.67
CA LEU A 39 -12.85 2.99 0.64
C LEU A 39 -13.82 1.81 0.52
N VAL A 40 -14.87 1.95 -0.29
CA VAL A 40 -15.80 0.86 -0.60
C VAL A 40 -15.05 -0.32 -1.23
N LEU A 41 -14.22 -0.07 -2.25
CA LEU A 41 -13.40 -1.11 -2.89
C LEU A 41 -12.56 -1.87 -1.86
N TYR A 42 -11.89 -1.16 -0.95
CA TYR A 42 -11.00 -1.77 0.04
C TYR A 42 -11.73 -2.63 1.07
N VAL A 43 -12.99 -2.36 1.39
CA VAL A 43 -13.78 -3.24 2.27
C VAL A 43 -13.91 -4.63 1.64
N PHE A 44 -14.24 -4.69 0.35
CA PHE A 44 -14.40 -5.96 -0.36
C PHE A 44 -13.07 -6.65 -0.66
N VAL A 45 -12.04 -5.90 -1.07
CA VAL A 45 -10.70 -6.43 -1.28
C VAL A 45 -10.12 -6.97 0.03
N GLY A 46 -10.26 -6.23 1.13
CA GLY A 46 -9.82 -6.66 2.45
C GLY A 46 -10.54 -7.91 2.94
N TYR A 47 -11.85 -8.01 2.68
CA TYR A 47 -12.62 -9.23 2.94
C TYR A 47 -12.10 -10.42 2.13
N ALA A 48 -11.91 -10.24 0.82
CA ALA A 48 -11.39 -11.30 -0.05
C ALA A 48 -10.01 -11.78 0.42
N VAL A 49 -9.08 -10.87 0.71
CA VAL A 49 -7.74 -11.21 1.23
C VAL A 49 -7.80 -11.94 2.57
N ARG A 50 -8.77 -11.62 3.42
CA ARG A 50 -8.92 -12.26 4.74
C ARG A 50 -9.50 -13.67 4.67
N VAL A 51 -10.38 -13.93 3.71
CA VAL A 51 -11.14 -15.19 3.60
C VAL A 51 -10.47 -16.17 2.64
N ASP A 52 -9.69 -15.68 1.68
CA ASP A 52 -8.97 -16.52 0.73
C ASP A 52 -7.75 -17.18 1.39
N ASP A 53 -7.58 -18.49 1.15
CA ASP A 53 -6.42 -19.26 1.59
C ASP A 53 -5.17 -18.90 0.75
N ASP A 54 -5.37 -18.46 -0.50
CA ASP A 54 -4.30 -18.09 -1.43
C ASP A 54 -4.61 -16.77 -2.15
N PRO A 55 -4.58 -15.63 -1.42
CA PRO A 55 -4.98 -14.33 -1.97
C PRO A 55 -4.07 -13.85 -3.11
N ALA A 56 -2.85 -14.39 -3.23
CA ALA A 56 -1.93 -14.07 -4.31
C ALA A 56 -2.35 -14.68 -5.65
N ALA A 57 -3.16 -15.75 -5.65
CA ALA A 57 -3.74 -16.32 -6.84
C ALA A 57 -4.88 -15.45 -7.41
N THR A 58 -5.66 -14.78 -6.56
CA THR A 58 -6.73 -13.85 -6.99
C THR A 58 -6.20 -12.45 -7.27
N LEU A 59 -5.30 -11.94 -6.42
CA LEU A 59 -4.70 -10.61 -6.56
C LEU A 59 -3.21 -10.78 -6.83
N VAL A 60 -2.84 -10.77 -8.11
CA VAL A 60 -1.43 -10.93 -8.50
C VAL A 60 -0.65 -9.70 -8.00
N PRO A 61 0.36 -9.85 -7.14
CA PRO A 61 0.97 -8.72 -6.43
C PRO A 61 1.51 -7.61 -7.35
N ASP A 62 2.24 -7.95 -8.41
CA ASP A 62 2.87 -6.96 -9.30
C ASP A 62 1.83 -6.15 -10.10
N PRO A 63 0.85 -6.78 -10.80
CA PRO A 63 -0.25 -6.04 -11.42
C PRO A 63 -1.08 -5.21 -10.44
N THR A 64 -1.35 -5.72 -9.23
CA THR A 64 -2.12 -4.97 -8.21
C THR A 64 -1.37 -3.71 -7.78
N LEU A 65 -0.06 -3.80 -7.52
CA LEU A 65 0.75 -2.64 -7.17
C LEU A 65 0.84 -1.64 -8.34
N ALA A 66 1.06 -2.14 -9.56
CA ALA A 66 1.13 -1.29 -10.75
C ALA A 66 -0.18 -0.54 -10.99
N ALA A 67 -1.32 -1.23 -10.93
CA ALA A 67 -2.65 -0.64 -11.09
C ALA A 67 -2.93 0.42 -10.01
N ALA A 68 -2.64 0.12 -8.74
CA ALA A 68 -2.80 1.07 -7.64
C ALA A 68 -1.91 2.29 -7.79
N THR A 69 -0.66 2.11 -8.25
CA THR A 69 0.30 3.21 -8.48
C THR A 69 -0.13 4.09 -9.63
N LEU A 70 -0.58 3.51 -10.75
CA LEU A 70 -1.09 4.25 -11.90
C LEU A 70 -2.36 5.04 -11.52
N ALA A 71 -3.33 4.38 -10.89
CA ALA A 71 -4.56 5.02 -10.43
C ALA A 71 -4.27 6.15 -9.42
N GLY A 72 -3.40 5.89 -8.43
CA GLY A 72 -2.98 6.89 -7.45
C GLY A 72 -2.28 8.08 -8.10
N GLY A 73 -1.39 7.84 -9.07
CA GLY A 73 -0.73 8.89 -9.83
C GLY A 73 -1.71 9.76 -10.62
N LEU A 74 -2.70 9.17 -11.27
CA LEU A 74 -3.76 9.89 -11.99
C LEU A 74 -4.61 10.74 -11.05
N VAL A 75 -5.04 10.20 -9.90
CA VAL A 75 -5.84 10.94 -8.91
C VAL A 75 -5.02 12.08 -8.28
N PHE A 76 -3.73 11.86 -8.01
CA PHE A 76 -2.86 12.90 -7.51
C PHE A 76 -2.68 14.03 -8.54
N ALA A 77 -2.42 13.68 -9.81
CA ALA A 77 -2.32 14.65 -10.90
C ALA A 77 -3.61 15.46 -11.06
N TYR A 78 -4.77 14.81 -10.97
CA TYR A 78 -6.08 15.48 -10.98
C TYR A 78 -6.25 16.43 -9.78
N GLY A 79 -5.81 16.02 -8.58
CA GLY A 79 -5.77 16.87 -7.39
C GLY A 79 -4.91 18.12 -7.57
N LEU A 80 -3.75 18.00 -8.25
CA LEU A 80 -2.92 19.15 -8.60
C LEU A 80 -3.64 20.08 -9.59
N ALA A 81 -4.22 19.51 -10.65
CA ALA A 81 -4.92 20.27 -11.69
C ALA A 81 -6.16 21.03 -11.17
N THR A 82 -6.76 20.54 -10.09
CA THR A 82 -7.94 21.14 -9.44
C THR A 82 -7.60 21.95 -8.18
N PHE A 83 -6.31 22.27 -7.96
CA PHE A 83 -5.81 23.03 -6.80
C PHE A 83 -6.17 22.42 -5.44
N ARG A 84 -6.34 21.09 -5.37
CA ARG A 84 -6.59 20.31 -4.15
C ARG A 84 -5.51 19.23 -3.94
N PRO A 85 -4.23 19.63 -3.85
CA PRO A 85 -3.10 18.70 -3.90
C PRO A 85 -3.09 17.70 -2.75
N PHE A 86 -3.42 18.12 -1.53
CA PHE A 86 -3.43 17.25 -0.35
C PHE A 86 -4.53 16.20 -0.39
N LEU A 87 -5.70 16.54 -0.93
CA LEU A 87 -6.78 15.56 -1.08
C LEU A 87 -6.45 14.54 -2.18
N GLY A 88 -5.94 14.99 -3.33
CA GLY A 88 -5.46 14.10 -4.37
C GLY A 88 -4.36 13.16 -3.87
N LEU A 89 -3.41 13.69 -3.08
CA LEU A 89 -2.35 12.90 -2.47
C LEU A 89 -2.88 11.90 -1.46
N LEU A 90 -3.82 12.32 -0.59
CA LEU A 90 -4.44 11.45 0.39
C LEU A 90 -5.07 10.23 -0.30
N ILE A 91 -5.86 10.46 -1.36
CA ILE A 91 -6.50 9.37 -2.10
C ILE A 91 -5.46 8.48 -2.78
N ALA A 92 -4.41 9.08 -3.36
CA ALA A 92 -3.30 8.32 -3.94
C ALA A 92 -2.61 7.42 -2.91
N LEU A 93 -2.40 7.90 -1.68
CA LEU A 93 -1.83 7.10 -0.60
C LEU A 93 -2.78 5.99 -0.14
N VAL A 94 -4.08 6.27 -0.05
CA VAL A 94 -5.10 5.25 0.26
C VAL A 94 -5.09 4.13 -0.78
N LEU A 95 -4.82 4.44 -2.06
CA LEU A 95 -4.67 3.43 -3.12
C LEU A 95 -3.32 2.68 -3.03
N VAL A 96 -2.22 3.40 -2.89
CA VAL A 96 -0.89 2.81 -3.06
C VAL A 96 -0.43 2.07 -1.80
N VAL A 97 -0.71 2.57 -0.60
CA VAL A 97 -0.19 1.99 0.64
C VAL A 97 -0.68 0.55 0.86
N PRO A 98 -1.99 0.24 0.79
CA PRO A 98 -2.46 -1.14 0.96
C PRO A 98 -1.90 -2.08 -0.12
N ALA A 99 -1.79 -1.62 -1.37
CA ALA A 99 -1.23 -2.41 -2.46
C ALA A 99 0.27 -2.70 -2.25
N ALA A 100 1.04 -1.71 -1.79
CA ALA A 100 2.45 -1.88 -1.44
C ALA A 100 2.64 -2.82 -0.24
N LEU A 101 1.75 -2.76 0.76
CA LEU A 101 1.76 -3.65 1.90
C LEU A 101 1.38 -5.10 1.51
N PHE A 102 0.43 -5.26 0.59
CA PHE A 102 0.05 -6.55 0.02
C PHE A 102 1.19 -7.15 -0.82
N HIS A 103 1.87 -6.32 -1.61
CA HIS A 103 3.06 -6.71 -2.36
C HIS A 103 4.20 -7.14 -1.43
N ALA A 104 4.44 -6.40 -0.37
CA ALA A 104 5.49 -6.72 0.61
C ALA A 104 5.28 -8.06 1.30
N THR A 105 4.03 -8.52 1.45
CA THR A 105 3.69 -9.82 2.05
C THR A 105 3.71 -10.97 1.05
N HIS A 106 3.28 -10.75 -0.20
CA HIS A 106 3.01 -11.84 -1.14
C HIS A 106 3.98 -11.93 -2.33
N ALA A 107 4.83 -10.93 -2.56
CA ALA A 107 5.79 -10.92 -3.66
C ALA A 107 7.26 -10.90 -3.22
N GLU A 108 8.12 -11.36 -4.13
CA GLU A 108 9.56 -11.25 -3.98
C GLU A 108 10.01 -9.78 -3.92
N SER A 109 11.10 -9.52 -3.19
CA SER A 109 11.56 -8.15 -2.98
C SER A 109 12.18 -7.58 -4.25
N VAL A 110 11.49 -6.64 -4.90
CA VAL A 110 12.01 -5.90 -6.05
C VAL A 110 12.45 -4.47 -5.68
N THR A 111 12.16 -4.04 -4.44
CA THR A 111 12.46 -2.67 -3.99
C THR A 111 13.98 -2.50 -3.80
N PRO A 112 14.63 -1.52 -4.47
CA PRO A 112 16.07 -1.30 -4.34
C PRO A 112 16.47 -0.70 -2.98
N LEU A 113 15.51 -0.10 -2.27
CA LEU A 113 15.74 0.53 -0.97
C LEU A 113 15.73 -0.49 0.17
N SER A 114 16.60 -0.26 1.17
CA SER A 114 16.53 -1.00 2.42
C SER A 114 15.25 -0.64 3.20
N PRO A 115 14.70 -1.55 4.03
CA PRO A 115 13.54 -1.26 4.87
C PRO A 115 13.73 0.00 5.74
N ASP A 116 14.92 0.18 6.31
CA ASP A 116 15.25 1.35 7.14
C ASP A 116 15.24 2.65 6.32
N ALA A 117 15.75 2.62 5.08
CA ALA A 117 15.70 3.77 4.18
C ALA A 117 14.25 4.09 3.78
N THR A 118 13.42 3.08 3.51
CA THR A 118 11.98 3.27 3.23
C THR A 118 11.26 3.92 4.42
N LEU A 119 11.53 3.46 5.64
CA LEU A 119 10.94 4.05 6.85
C LEU A 119 11.40 5.50 7.06
N ALA A 120 12.71 5.77 6.92
CA ALA A 120 13.25 7.11 7.06
C ALA A 120 12.66 8.09 6.02
N LEU A 121 12.51 7.64 4.77
CA LEU A 121 11.87 8.42 3.71
C LEU A 121 10.40 8.67 4.00
N ALA A 122 9.66 7.65 4.47
CA ALA A 122 8.25 7.81 4.83
C ALA A 122 8.07 8.79 6.01
N ALA A 123 8.91 8.69 7.04
CA ALA A 123 8.93 9.61 8.17
C ALA A 123 9.26 11.05 7.75
N GLY A 124 10.34 11.23 6.98
CA GLY A 124 10.74 12.54 6.48
C GLY A 124 9.68 13.18 5.58
N ALA A 125 9.10 12.41 4.67
CA ALA A 125 8.02 12.87 3.80
C ALA A 125 6.74 13.19 4.60
N GLY A 126 6.41 12.41 5.63
CA GLY A 126 5.28 12.70 6.52
C GLY A 126 5.44 14.03 7.26
N VAL A 127 6.63 14.30 7.80
CA VAL A 127 6.94 15.60 8.44
C VAL A 127 6.86 16.74 7.42
N ALA A 128 7.43 16.57 6.24
CA ALA A 128 7.38 17.58 5.18
C ALA A 128 5.94 17.88 4.75
N LEU A 129 5.09 16.85 4.63
CA LEU A 129 3.67 17.00 4.29
C LEU A 129 2.91 17.79 5.35
N LEU A 130 3.11 17.47 6.63
CA LEU A 130 2.51 18.20 7.74
C LEU A 130 2.88 19.69 7.71
N LEU A 131 4.18 19.99 7.56
CA LEU A 131 4.66 21.36 7.48
C LEU A 131 4.10 22.10 6.27
N ALA A 132 4.06 21.45 5.10
CA ALA A 132 3.47 22.01 3.89
C ALA A 132 1.97 22.30 4.09
N GLY A 133 1.23 21.40 4.73
CA GLY A 133 -0.19 21.58 5.03
C GLY A 133 -0.44 22.79 5.92
N VAL A 134 0.38 22.99 6.95
CA VAL A 134 0.31 24.17 7.84
C VAL A 134 0.64 25.46 7.09
N VAL A 135 1.71 25.47 6.28
CA VAL A 135 2.12 26.66 5.52
C VAL A 135 1.05 27.06 4.51
N ILE A 136 0.56 26.10 3.72
CA ILE A 136 -0.47 26.35 2.70
C ILE A 136 -1.78 26.74 3.37
N GLY A 137 -2.20 26.05 4.43
CA GLY A 137 -3.42 26.39 5.16
C GLY A 137 -3.40 27.80 5.77
N ARG A 138 -2.23 28.29 6.22
CA ARG A 138 -2.07 29.70 6.62
C ARG A 138 -2.19 30.66 5.44
N ALA A 139 -1.59 30.32 4.30
CA ALA A 139 -1.60 31.17 3.12
C ALA A 139 -3.00 31.29 2.48
N THR A 140 -3.82 30.23 2.55
CA THR A 140 -5.17 30.19 1.95
C THR A 140 -6.27 30.58 2.93
N GLY A 141 -5.96 30.71 4.23
CA GLY A 141 -6.96 30.94 5.28
C GLY A 141 -7.74 29.68 5.69
N ASP A 142 -7.45 28.52 5.11
CA ASP A 142 -8.03 27.22 5.48
C ASP A 142 -7.02 26.36 6.25
N LEU A 143 -6.67 26.81 7.46
CA LEU A 143 -5.72 26.08 8.29
C LEU A 143 -6.27 24.71 8.71
N ALA A 144 -7.55 24.63 9.07
CA ALA A 144 -8.15 23.41 9.59
C ALA A 144 -8.30 22.32 8.52
N GLY A 145 -8.84 22.64 7.34
CA GLY A 145 -9.06 21.67 6.26
C GLY A 145 -7.76 21.18 5.63
N THR A 146 -6.89 22.12 5.27
CA THR A 146 -5.60 21.80 4.63
C THR A 146 -4.67 21.03 5.58
N THR A 147 -4.53 21.48 6.83
CA THR A 147 -3.64 20.80 7.80
C THR A 147 -4.16 19.43 8.18
N SER A 148 -5.47 19.27 8.39
CA SER A 148 -6.03 17.94 8.74
C SER A 148 -5.85 16.94 7.61
N THR A 149 -6.09 17.34 6.35
CA THR A 149 -5.89 16.47 5.18
C THR A 149 -4.42 16.07 5.02
N ALA A 150 -3.50 17.04 5.17
CA ALA A 150 -2.06 16.77 5.16
C ALA A 150 -1.63 15.85 6.31
N ALA A 151 -2.23 16.00 7.49
CA ALA A 151 -1.96 15.14 8.65
C ALA A 151 -2.43 13.70 8.43
N PHE A 152 -3.60 13.50 7.82
CA PHE A 152 -4.06 12.16 7.43
C PHE A 152 -3.13 11.52 6.40
N ALA A 153 -2.74 12.26 5.36
CA ALA A 153 -1.80 11.78 4.35
C ALA A 153 -0.44 11.41 4.97
N ALA A 154 0.10 12.28 5.83
CA ALA A 154 1.34 12.02 6.56
C ALA A 154 1.23 10.78 7.45
N SER A 155 0.13 10.64 8.20
CA SER A 155 -0.10 9.49 9.08
C SER A 155 -0.14 8.18 8.29
N LEU A 156 -0.87 8.13 7.17
CA LEU A 156 -0.92 6.96 6.31
C LEU A 156 0.45 6.61 5.73
N LEU A 157 1.22 7.60 5.32
CA LEU A 157 2.56 7.38 4.77
C LEU A 157 3.51 6.81 5.82
N VAL A 158 3.53 7.40 7.03
CA VAL A 158 4.41 6.96 8.12
C VAL A 158 4.00 5.57 8.64
N LEU A 159 2.71 5.34 8.89
CA LEU A 159 2.20 4.04 9.33
C LEU A 159 2.42 2.97 8.26
N GLY A 160 2.18 3.29 6.99
CA GLY A 160 2.46 2.41 5.86
C GLY A 160 3.95 2.07 5.75
N GLY A 161 4.83 3.04 5.94
CA GLY A 161 6.28 2.83 5.97
C GLY A 161 6.74 1.95 7.14
N ALA A 162 6.18 2.15 8.34
CA ALA A 162 6.48 1.36 9.52
C ALA A 162 6.00 -0.09 9.39
N GLU A 163 4.79 -0.29 8.87
CA GLU A 163 4.24 -1.62 8.63
C GLU A 163 5.02 -2.36 7.51
N TYR A 164 5.39 -1.63 6.45
CA TYR A 164 6.25 -2.16 5.39
C TYR A 164 7.62 -2.59 5.95
N HIS A 165 8.23 -1.76 6.80
CA HIS A 165 9.49 -2.06 7.48
C HIS A 165 9.38 -3.34 8.30
N THR A 166 8.35 -3.42 9.14
CA THR A 166 8.10 -4.57 10.01
C THR A 166 7.98 -5.86 9.21
N ARG A 167 7.12 -5.88 8.17
CA ARG A 167 6.91 -7.06 7.31
C ARG A 167 8.20 -7.52 6.62
N ARG A 168 9.00 -6.58 6.11
CA ARG A 168 10.27 -6.90 5.44
C ARG A 168 11.37 -7.32 6.41
N ALA A 169 11.41 -6.78 7.62
CA ALA A 169 12.36 -7.17 8.65
C ALA A 169 12.13 -8.64 9.08
N THR A 170 10.87 -9.03 9.28
CA THR A 170 10.52 -10.41 9.68
C THR A 170 10.83 -11.42 8.58
N ALA A 171 10.58 -11.08 7.31
CA ALA A 171 10.87 -11.96 6.16
C ALA A 171 12.37 -12.28 5.95
N ARG A 172 13.29 -11.51 6.55
CA ARG A 172 14.74 -11.77 6.48
C ARG A 172 15.20 -12.86 7.47
N LEU A 173 14.48 -13.07 8.56
CA LEU A 173 14.86 -14.02 9.61
C LEU A 173 14.85 -15.50 9.14
N PRO A 174 13.85 -15.99 8.38
CA PRO A 174 13.81 -17.38 7.92
C PRO A 174 15.01 -17.74 7.02
N ARG A 175 15.37 -16.87 6.08
CA ARG A 175 16.45 -17.14 5.10
C ARG A 175 17.83 -17.28 5.76
N ARG A 176 18.08 -16.59 6.88
CA ARG A 176 19.35 -16.68 7.61
C ARG A 176 19.48 -18.00 8.36
N VAL A 177 18.42 -18.39 9.07
CA VAL A 177 18.36 -19.67 9.80
C VAL A 177 18.52 -20.85 8.84
N ASP A 178 17.88 -20.79 7.67
CA ASP A 178 17.91 -21.88 6.71
C ASP A 178 19.30 -22.01 6.04
N ARG A 179 19.94 -20.88 5.70
CA ARG A 179 21.34 -20.88 5.21
C ARG A 179 22.32 -21.43 6.24
N GLU A 180 22.13 -21.12 7.53
CA GLU A 180 22.96 -21.67 8.60
C GLU A 180 22.73 -23.17 8.78
N ARG A 181 21.49 -23.66 8.70
CA ARG A 181 21.19 -25.10 8.73
C ARG A 181 21.82 -25.84 7.55
N VAL A 182 21.73 -25.29 6.34
CA VAL A 182 22.36 -25.87 5.14
C VAL A 182 23.89 -25.88 5.28
N ARG A 183 24.51 -24.79 5.78
CA ARG A 183 25.96 -24.75 6.03
C ARG A 183 26.40 -25.77 7.09
N ARG A 184 25.66 -25.91 8.19
CA ARG A 184 25.96 -26.92 9.23
C ARG A 184 25.84 -28.35 8.69
N ARG A 185 24.83 -28.63 7.84
CA ARG A 185 24.72 -29.94 7.16
C ARG A 185 25.90 -30.21 6.22
N ARG A 186 26.38 -29.21 5.48
CA ARG A 186 27.55 -29.36 4.61
C ARG A 186 28.85 -29.60 5.40
N ARG A 187 29.09 -28.87 6.49
CA ARG A 187 30.26 -29.10 7.36
C ARG A 187 30.27 -30.51 7.95
N ARG A 188 29.15 -30.98 8.49
CA ARG A 188 29.04 -32.36 9.00
C ARG A 188 29.34 -33.43 7.94
N ARG A 189 29.00 -33.18 6.66
CA ARG A 189 29.35 -34.09 5.56
C ARG A 189 30.85 -34.07 5.21
N GLN A 190 31.52 -32.92 5.34
CA GLN A 190 32.97 -32.84 5.12
C GLN A 190 33.75 -33.50 6.27
N ASP A 191 33.35 -33.28 7.51
CA ASP A 191 34.06 -33.83 8.68
C ASP A 191 33.80 -35.34 8.85
N GLY A 192 32.69 -35.87 8.34
CA GLY A 192 32.33 -37.28 8.42
C GLY A 192 32.82 -38.17 7.26
N GLY A 193 33.50 -37.61 6.26
CA GLY A 193 33.93 -38.32 5.04
C GLY A 193 35.31 -38.98 5.10
N GLY A 194 36.02 -38.92 6.22
CA GLY A 194 37.41 -39.40 6.37
C GLY A 194 37.59 -40.85 6.80
N TRP A 195 36.57 -41.71 6.67
CA TRP A 195 36.63 -43.12 7.06
C TRP A 195 36.47 -44.04 5.84
N PHE A 196 37.38 -43.96 4.86
CA PHE A 196 37.63 -45.03 3.90
C PHE A 196 39.08 -44.96 3.42
#